data_AF-A0AAU0TVU8-F1
#
_entry.id   AF-A0AAU0TVU8-F1
#
_cell.length_a   1.000
_cell.length_b   1.000
_cell.length_c   1.000
_cell.angle_alpha   90.00
_cell.angle_beta   90.00
_cell.angle_gamma   90.00
#
_symmetry.space_group_name_H-M   'P 1'
#
loop_
_entity.id
_entity.type
_entity.pdbx_description
1 polymer ?
#
loop_
_entity_poly.entity_id
_entity_poly.type
_entity_poly.pdbx_seq_one_letter_code
_entity_poly.pdbx_strand_id
1 'polypeptide(L)'
;MSPSNAMWISAWLSAGPFGPNSDQAPHLQAPENAFYYLASLFANIRITVEANPEYSLPACIESFNPVPMDIRASDTRIRIESNLPGLLTGLGDLSTKASCALLKVRRSRVRLDGPPREETHLFPEAKPKAYRPKPDGMEIFLQTPWETLVEVSRSNDTVSVHTQWQVRAQLTLSDGSSSWVFPAPKPKDPTPFGAAHAAPNFKEIEQPFWADETTHKAQDDQ
;
A
#
# COMPACT_ATOMS: atom_id res chain seq x y z
N MET A 1 9.27 -12.64 -9.10
CA MET A 1 8.57 -13.26 -7.96
C MET A 1 9.42 -13.01 -6.73
N SER A 2 8.96 -12.21 -5.77
CA SER A 2 9.77 -11.84 -4.60
C SER A 2 10.11 -13.08 -3.76
N PRO A 3 11.31 -13.17 -3.17
CA PRO A 3 11.75 -14.33 -2.38
C PRO A 3 10.78 -14.69 -1.23
N SER A 4 10.07 -13.69 -0.69
CA SER A 4 9.01 -13.88 0.31
C SER A 4 7.84 -14.72 -0.22
N ASN A 5 7.43 -14.56 -1.48
CA ASN A 5 6.28 -15.28 -2.03
C ASN A 5 6.57 -16.77 -2.25
N ALA A 6 7.80 -17.15 -2.60
CA ALA A 6 8.18 -18.56 -2.74
C ALA A 6 8.08 -19.31 -1.41
N MET A 7 8.47 -18.66 -0.30
CA MET A 7 8.32 -19.20 1.05
C MET A 7 6.83 -19.42 1.40
N TRP A 8 5.98 -18.44 1.11
CA TRP A 8 4.56 -18.54 1.44
C TRP A 8 3.81 -19.54 0.56
N ILE A 9 4.18 -19.70 -0.70
CA ILE A 9 3.63 -20.76 -1.57
C ILE A 9 3.99 -22.13 -1.03
N SER A 10 5.23 -22.36 -0.62
CA SER A 10 5.62 -23.62 0.01
C SER A 10 4.84 -23.87 1.29
N ALA A 11 4.63 -22.82 2.12
CA ALA A 11 3.81 -22.93 3.31
C ALA A 11 2.35 -23.28 3.00
N TRP A 12 1.75 -22.66 1.97
CA TRP A 12 0.39 -22.98 1.51
C TRP A 12 0.30 -24.40 0.96
N LEU A 13 1.26 -24.84 0.13
CA LEU A 13 1.31 -26.21 -0.40
C LEU A 13 1.41 -27.26 0.73
N SER A 14 2.16 -26.94 1.78
CA SER A 14 2.32 -27.84 2.92
C SER A 14 1.09 -27.91 3.84
N ALA A 15 0.40 -26.79 4.03
CA ALA A 15 -0.71 -26.66 4.99
C ALA A 15 -2.11 -26.70 4.33
N GLY A 16 -2.16 -26.60 3.01
CA GLY A 16 -3.37 -26.60 2.21
C GLY A 16 -4.03 -27.98 2.12
N PRO A 17 -5.07 -28.12 1.28
CA PRO A 17 -5.94 -29.30 1.26
C PRO A 17 -5.25 -30.58 0.74
N PHE A 18 -4.06 -30.45 0.14
CA PHE A 18 -3.27 -31.57 -0.39
C PHE A 18 -1.95 -31.78 0.36
N GLY A 19 -1.70 -31.00 1.41
CA GLY A 19 -0.41 -30.93 2.07
C GLY A 19 -0.26 -31.94 3.22
N PRO A 20 0.98 -32.34 3.56
CA PRO A 20 1.24 -33.25 4.68
C PRO A 20 0.93 -32.65 6.06
N ASN A 21 0.75 -31.32 6.15
CA ASN A 21 0.44 -30.60 7.39
C ASN A 21 -0.97 -29.97 7.33
N SER A 22 -1.91 -30.57 6.58
CA SER A 22 -3.30 -30.10 6.42
C SER A 22 -3.99 -29.83 7.76
N ASP A 23 -3.74 -30.68 8.76
CA ASP A 23 -4.36 -30.62 10.08
C ASP A 23 -3.96 -29.36 10.88
N GLN A 24 -2.84 -28.71 10.51
CA GLN A 24 -2.35 -27.50 11.17
C GLN A 24 -3.03 -26.22 10.67
N ALA A 25 -3.77 -26.28 9.56
CA ALA A 25 -4.49 -25.13 9.00
C ALA A 25 -5.92 -25.53 8.57
N PRO A 26 -6.84 -25.71 9.54
CA PRO A 26 -8.22 -26.11 9.25
C PRO A 26 -8.95 -25.16 8.29
N HIS A 27 -8.63 -23.86 8.33
CA HIS A 27 -9.22 -22.85 7.45
C HIS A 27 -8.87 -23.06 5.98
N LEU A 28 -7.75 -23.72 5.66
CA LEU A 28 -7.33 -24.04 4.29
C LEU A 28 -7.92 -25.36 3.77
N GLN A 29 -8.70 -26.09 4.57
CA GLN A 29 -9.32 -27.34 4.12
C GLN A 29 -10.60 -27.10 3.32
N ALA A 30 -11.27 -25.97 3.55
CA ALA A 30 -12.39 -25.55 2.72
C ALA A 30 -11.86 -25.09 1.34
N PRO A 31 -12.32 -25.66 0.21
CA PRO A 31 -11.78 -25.35 -1.11
C PRO A 31 -11.83 -23.86 -1.48
N GLU A 32 -12.91 -23.17 -1.10
CA GLU A 32 -13.09 -21.73 -1.35
C GLU A 32 -12.03 -20.90 -0.60
N ASN A 33 -11.83 -21.17 0.70
CA ASN A 33 -10.81 -20.50 1.48
C ASN A 33 -9.41 -20.83 0.97
N ALA A 34 -9.14 -22.11 0.63
CA ALA A 34 -7.86 -22.51 0.08
C ALA A 34 -7.53 -21.72 -1.20
N PHE A 35 -8.52 -21.61 -2.10
CA PHE A 35 -8.40 -20.83 -3.33
C PHE A 35 -8.21 -19.33 -3.05
N TYR A 36 -8.96 -18.74 -2.13
CA TYR A 36 -8.81 -17.34 -1.74
C TYR A 36 -7.39 -17.02 -1.25
N TYR A 37 -6.83 -17.84 -0.34
CA TYR A 37 -5.46 -17.66 0.14
C TYR A 37 -4.44 -17.83 -1.00
N LEU A 38 -4.65 -18.80 -1.89
CA LEU A 38 -3.79 -18.99 -3.06
C LEU A 38 -3.84 -17.78 -4.01
N ALA A 39 -5.04 -17.30 -4.33
CA ALA A 39 -5.25 -16.13 -5.17
C ALA A 39 -4.56 -14.90 -4.57
N SER A 40 -4.59 -14.75 -3.24
CA SER A 40 -3.87 -13.67 -2.56
C SER A 40 -2.35 -13.76 -2.71
N LEU A 41 -1.77 -14.96 -2.72
CA LEU A 41 -0.32 -15.12 -2.97
C LEU A 41 0.08 -14.70 -4.39
N PHE A 42 -0.84 -14.86 -5.34
CA PHE A 42 -0.66 -14.44 -6.74
C PHE A 42 -1.18 -13.03 -7.04
N ALA A 43 -1.84 -12.38 -6.08
CA ALA A 43 -2.39 -11.02 -6.22
C ALA A 43 -1.30 -10.00 -6.59
N ASN A 44 -0.07 -10.22 -6.12
CA ASN A 44 1.10 -9.38 -6.41
C ASN A 44 0.78 -7.88 -6.29
N ILE A 45 0.18 -7.49 -5.16
CA ILE A 45 -0.19 -6.09 -4.90
C ILE A 45 1.09 -5.27 -4.79
N ARG A 46 1.15 -4.17 -5.55
CA ARG A 46 2.30 -3.27 -5.61
C ARG A 46 1.85 -1.83 -5.33
N ILE A 47 2.62 -1.13 -4.51
CA ILE A 47 2.42 0.26 -4.16
C ILE A 47 3.67 1.04 -4.56
N THR A 48 3.48 2.08 -5.38
CA THR A 48 4.53 3.02 -5.76
C THR A 48 4.13 4.42 -5.34
N VAL A 49 5.02 5.12 -4.62
CA VAL A 49 4.86 6.54 -4.28
C VAL A 49 5.94 7.31 -5.02
N GLU A 50 5.53 8.24 -5.88
CA GLU A 50 6.45 8.97 -6.77
C GLU A 50 5.98 10.41 -7.03
N ALA A 51 6.89 11.24 -7.55
CA ALA A 51 6.52 12.57 -8.04
C ALA A 51 5.58 12.43 -9.24
N ASN A 52 4.54 13.26 -9.29
CA ASN A 52 3.63 13.25 -10.43
C ASN A 52 4.32 13.86 -11.67
N PRO A 53 4.56 13.08 -12.75
CA PRO A 53 5.18 13.60 -13.96
C PRO A 53 4.32 14.63 -14.69
N GLU A 54 3.01 14.65 -14.43
CA GLU A 54 2.04 15.57 -15.03
C GLU A 54 1.89 16.87 -14.20
N TYR A 55 2.61 16.98 -13.08
CA TYR A 55 2.54 18.14 -12.20
C TYR A 55 2.93 19.42 -12.96
N SER A 56 2.11 20.46 -12.82
CA SER A 56 2.37 21.78 -13.35
C SER A 56 2.19 22.80 -12.23
N LEU A 57 3.10 23.77 -12.15
CA LEU A 57 2.90 24.91 -11.25
C LEU A 57 1.59 25.61 -11.61
N PRO A 58 0.80 26.09 -10.63
CA PRO A 58 -0.48 26.75 -10.88
C PRO A 58 -0.40 27.90 -11.90
N ALA A 59 0.73 28.61 -11.95
CA ALA A 59 0.98 29.71 -12.89
C ALA A 59 1.18 29.26 -14.36
N CYS A 60 1.40 27.96 -14.60
CA CYS A 60 1.67 27.38 -15.92
C CYS A 60 0.55 26.44 -16.40
N ILE A 61 -0.63 26.48 -15.78
CA ILE A 61 -1.76 25.64 -16.17
C ILE A 61 -2.38 26.19 -17.44
N GLU A 62 -1.94 25.66 -18.58
CA GLU A 62 -2.58 25.87 -19.87
C GLU A 62 -3.99 25.26 -19.88
N SER A 63 -4.99 26.05 -20.29
CA SER A 63 -6.41 25.67 -20.30
C SER A 63 -6.76 24.56 -21.31
N PHE A 64 -5.89 24.28 -22.28
CA PHE A 64 -6.12 23.29 -23.36
C PHE A 64 -5.36 21.98 -23.17
N ASN A 65 -4.84 21.72 -21.96
CA ASN A 65 -4.17 20.46 -21.69
C ASN A 65 -5.19 19.31 -21.57
N PRO A 66 -4.96 18.16 -22.22
CA PRO A 66 -5.87 17.01 -22.14
C PRO A 66 -5.90 16.36 -20.75
N VAL A 67 -4.89 16.60 -19.90
CA VAL A 67 -4.85 16.10 -18.53
C VAL A 67 -5.67 17.01 -17.61
N PRO A 68 -6.61 16.44 -16.82
CA PRO A 68 -7.41 17.19 -15.86
C PRO A 68 -6.59 18.05 -14.90
N MET A 69 -7.14 19.22 -14.54
CA MET A 69 -6.49 20.18 -13.66
C MET A 69 -6.14 19.59 -12.28
N ASP A 70 -7.01 18.77 -11.69
CA ASP A 70 -6.77 18.17 -10.37
C ASP A 70 -5.55 17.23 -10.36
N ILE A 71 -5.31 16.53 -11.46
CA ILE A 71 -4.11 15.71 -11.64
C ILE A 71 -2.89 16.62 -11.76
N ARG A 72 -2.93 17.61 -12.65
CA ARG A 72 -1.81 18.54 -12.86
C ARG A 72 -1.47 19.40 -11.64
N ALA A 73 -2.45 19.68 -10.79
CA ALA A 73 -2.27 20.42 -9.54
C ALA A 73 -1.79 19.54 -8.37
N SER A 74 -1.56 18.25 -8.59
CA SER A 74 -1.06 17.30 -7.59
C SER A 74 0.41 17.01 -7.85
N ASP A 75 1.27 17.16 -6.86
CA ASP A 75 2.71 16.93 -6.99
C ASP A 75 3.11 15.47 -6.78
N THR A 76 2.20 14.65 -6.25
CA THR A 76 2.46 13.27 -5.84
C THR A 76 1.48 12.32 -6.51
N ARG A 77 2.00 11.24 -7.07
CA ARG A 77 1.24 10.11 -7.62
C ARG A 77 1.50 8.87 -6.78
N ILE A 78 0.44 8.20 -6.35
CA ILE A 78 0.50 6.87 -5.73
C ILE A 78 -0.17 5.88 -6.68
N ARG A 79 0.55 4.83 -7.07
CA ARG A 79 0.04 3.72 -7.89
C ARG A 79 -0.20 2.52 -7.00
N ILE A 80 -1.38 1.93 -7.13
CA ILE A 80 -1.73 0.66 -6.49
C ILE A 80 -2.11 -0.30 -7.60
N GLU A 81 -1.33 -1.36 -7.77
CA GLU A 81 -1.48 -2.33 -8.85
C GLU A 81 -1.61 -3.74 -8.31
N SER A 82 -2.26 -4.62 -9.06
CA SER A 82 -2.35 -6.04 -8.73
C SER A 82 -2.58 -6.88 -9.97
N ASN A 83 -2.34 -8.19 -9.84
CA ASN A 83 -2.69 -9.16 -10.86
C ASN A 83 -4.16 -9.64 -10.73
N LEU A 84 -4.89 -9.18 -9.71
CA LEU A 84 -6.26 -9.62 -9.41
C LEU A 84 -7.24 -9.38 -10.56
N PRO A 85 -7.24 -8.23 -11.26
CA PRO A 85 -8.13 -8.03 -12.40
C PRO A 85 -8.00 -9.09 -13.49
N GLY A 86 -6.79 -9.63 -13.71
CA GLY A 86 -6.54 -10.70 -14.68
C GLY A 86 -6.71 -12.11 -14.12
N LEU A 87 -6.43 -12.30 -12.82
CA LEU A 87 -6.54 -13.59 -12.14
C LEU A 87 -8.00 -13.95 -11.83
N LEU A 88 -8.82 -12.97 -11.47
CA LEU A 88 -10.18 -13.15 -10.98
C LEU A 88 -11.23 -12.64 -11.98
N THR A 89 -10.87 -12.52 -13.26
CA THR A 89 -11.78 -12.09 -14.32
C THR A 89 -13.05 -12.94 -14.33
N GLY A 90 -14.21 -12.29 -14.22
CA GLY A 90 -15.51 -12.96 -14.29
C GLY A 90 -15.98 -13.61 -12.98
N LEU A 91 -15.20 -13.53 -11.90
CA LEU A 91 -15.62 -14.00 -10.56
C LEU A 91 -16.38 -12.93 -9.76
N GLY A 92 -16.26 -11.66 -10.12
CA GLY A 92 -16.97 -10.58 -9.45
C GLY A 92 -16.42 -9.19 -9.79
N ASP A 93 -16.94 -8.20 -9.10
CA ASP A 93 -16.51 -6.81 -9.22
C ASP A 93 -15.36 -6.54 -8.24
N LEU A 94 -14.21 -6.13 -8.77
CA LEU A 94 -13.05 -5.75 -7.97
C LEU A 94 -13.06 -4.24 -7.71
N SER A 95 -13.02 -3.86 -6.44
CA SER A 95 -12.88 -2.48 -5.98
C SER A 95 -11.57 -2.30 -5.21
N THR A 96 -10.99 -1.11 -5.28
CA THR A 96 -9.79 -0.75 -4.52
C THR A 96 -10.13 0.36 -3.53
N LYS A 97 -9.98 0.07 -2.25
CA LYS A 97 -9.97 1.05 -1.17
C LYS A 97 -8.52 1.40 -0.86
N ALA A 98 -8.21 2.68 -0.83
CA ALA A 98 -6.89 3.14 -0.43
C ALA A 98 -7.01 4.35 0.49
N SER A 99 -6.22 4.32 1.55
CA SER A 99 -6.15 5.37 2.56
C SER A 99 -4.69 5.82 2.65
N CYS A 100 -4.49 7.13 2.54
CA CYS A 100 -3.16 7.73 2.49
C CYS A 100 -3.03 8.74 3.64
N ALA A 101 -1.98 8.66 4.43
CA ALA A 101 -1.66 9.62 5.48
C ALA A 101 -0.23 10.09 5.32
N LEU A 102 0.05 11.33 5.70
CA LEU A 102 1.40 11.87 5.64
C LEU A 102 2.07 11.73 7.00
N LEU A 103 3.28 11.17 7.02
CA LEU A 103 4.14 11.12 8.19
C LEU A 103 5.23 12.18 8.05
N LYS A 104 5.30 13.11 9.00
CA LYS A 104 6.43 14.02 9.16
C LYS A 104 7.43 13.42 10.14
N VAL A 105 8.67 13.30 9.72
CA VAL A 105 9.78 12.78 10.52
C VAL A 105 10.77 13.91 10.74
N ARG A 106 11.00 14.23 12.01
CA ARG A 106 12.01 15.19 12.46
C ARG A 106 13.12 14.41 13.14
N ARG A 107 14.30 14.40 12.54
CA ARG A 107 15.52 13.87 13.15
C ARG A 107 16.36 15.02 13.65
N SER A 108 16.82 14.90 14.88
CA SER A 108 17.72 15.87 15.49
C SER A 108 18.88 15.15 16.14
N ARG A 109 20.06 15.74 16.07
CA ARG A 109 21.23 15.27 16.79
C ARG A 109 21.86 16.48 17.48
N VAL A 110 21.96 16.39 18.80
CA VAL A 110 22.64 17.40 19.62
C VAL A 110 24.09 16.97 19.77
N ARG A 111 25.02 17.75 19.20
CA ARG A 111 26.44 17.40 18.98
C ARG A 111 26.59 16.19 18.05
N LEU A 112 27.61 16.16 17.17
CA LEU A 112 27.80 15.06 16.21
C LEU A 112 27.86 13.66 16.86
N ASP A 113 28.34 13.56 18.10
CA ASP A 113 28.50 12.30 18.83
C ASP A 113 27.28 11.91 19.69
N GLY A 114 26.25 12.75 19.76
CA GLY A 114 25.04 12.47 20.52
C GLY A 114 24.13 11.44 19.84
N PRO A 115 23.27 10.73 20.61
CA PRO A 115 22.30 9.83 20.02
C PRO A 115 21.30 10.62 19.15
N PRO A 116 20.94 10.11 17.95
CA PRO A 116 19.90 10.73 17.16
C PRO A 116 18.55 10.61 17.88
N ARG A 117 17.79 11.71 17.91
CA ARG A 117 16.40 11.74 18.37
C ARG A 117 15.48 11.87 17.18
N GLU A 118 14.51 10.99 17.10
CA GLU A 118 13.47 11.00 16.07
C GLU A 118 12.13 11.36 16.69
N GLU A 119 11.44 12.32 16.10
CA GLU A 119 10.08 12.72 16.44
C GLU A 119 9.22 12.53 15.19
N THR A 120 8.12 11.81 15.30
CA THR A 120 7.19 11.58 14.21
C THR A 120 5.85 12.24 14.49
N HIS A 121 5.26 12.82 13.45
CA HIS A 121 3.92 13.38 13.49
C HIS A 121 3.12 12.84 12.31
N LEU A 122 2.08 12.07 12.61
CA LEU A 122 1.16 11.56 11.61
C LEU A 122 0.03 12.57 11.41
N PHE A 123 -0.11 13.06 10.19
CA PHE A 123 -1.25 13.88 9.80
C PHE A 123 -2.51 13.03 9.62
N PRO A 124 -3.71 13.62 9.71
CA PRO A 124 -4.95 12.95 9.33
C PRO A 124 -4.87 12.36 7.92
N GLU A 125 -5.75 11.39 7.65
CA GLU A 125 -5.91 10.82 6.31
C GLU A 125 -6.13 11.94 5.29
N ALA A 126 -5.31 11.93 4.25
CA ALA A 126 -5.35 12.92 3.20
C ALA A 126 -6.51 12.65 2.25
N LYS A 127 -7.14 13.73 1.79
CA LYS A 127 -8.14 13.67 0.73
C LYS A 127 -7.45 13.75 -0.64
N PRO A 128 -7.54 12.71 -1.49
CA PRO A 128 -7.00 12.80 -2.84
C PRO A 128 -7.68 13.88 -3.66
N LYS A 129 -6.92 14.52 -4.53
CA LYS A 129 -7.43 15.51 -5.48
C LYS A 129 -8.08 14.83 -6.69
N ALA A 130 -7.52 13.71 -7.13
CA ALA A 130 -8.05 12.93 -8.24
C ALA A 130 -7.70 11.44 -8.10
N TYR A 131 -8.47 10.63 -8.81
CA TYR A 131 -8.22 9.21 -9.02
C TYR A 131 -8.22 8.93 -10.53
N ARG A 132 -7.34 8.02 -10.98
CA ARG A 132 -7.32 7.54 -12.36
C ARG A 132 -7.30 6.01 -12.37
N PRO A 133 -8.39 5.34 -12.77
CA PRO A 133 -8.40 3.88 -12.87
C PRO A 133 -7.46 3.40 -13.99
N LYS A 134 -6.87 2.23 -13.80
CA LYS A 134 -5.98 1.53 -14.74
C LYS A 134 -6.45 0.08 -14.88
N PRO A 135 -6.15 -0.62 -15.99
CA PRO A 135 -6.54 -2.02 -16.15
C PRO A 135 -6.04 -2.94 -15.03
N ASP A 136 -4.88 -2.63 -14.46
CA ASP A 136 -4.19 -3.39 -13.42
C ASP A 136 -4.30 -2.75 -12.03
N GLY A 137 -5.07 -1.66 -11.87
CA GLY A 137 -5.17 -0.98 -10.58
C GLY A 137 -5.69 0.45 -10.63
N MET A 138 -5.13 1.32 -9.80
CA MET A 138 -5.56 2.71 -9.66
C MET A 138 -4.40 3.63 -9.32
N GLU A 139 -4.45 4.84 -9.86
CA GLU A 139 -3.57 5.94 -9.49
C GLU A 139 -4.33 6.95 -8.64
N ILE A 140 -3.66 7.47 -7.63
CA ILE A 140 -4.18 8.43 -6.65
C ILE A 140 -3.27 9.66 -6.69
N PHE A 141 -3.87 10.83 -6.82
CA PHE A 141 -3.15 12.10 -6.93
C PHE A 141 -3.34 12.94 -5.67
N LEU A 142 -2.22 13.33 -5.06
CA LEU A 142 -2.16 14.00 -3.78
C LEU A 142 -1.29 15.27 -3.87
N GLN A 143 -1.53 16.18 -2.93
CA GLN A 143 -0.65 17.31 -2.68
C GLN A 143 0.21 17.02 -1.45
N THR A 144 1.52 16.98 -1.64
CA THR A 144 2.47 16.96 -0.54
C THR A 144 2.66 18.39 -0.02
N PRO A 145 2.46 18.63 1.28
CA PRO A 145 2.79 19.91 1.90
C PRO A 145 4.28 20.26 1.68
N TRP A 146 4.52 21.50 1.28
CA TRP A 146 5.83 22.03 0.86
C TRP A 146 6.95 21.98 1.93
N GLU A 147 6.67 21.58 3.17
CA GLU A 147 7.61 21.60 4.31
C GLU A 147 8.77 20.58 4.22
N THR A 148 9.05 20.06 3.03
CA THR A 148 9.83 18.84 2.86
C THR A 148 11.29 19.20 2.59
N LEU A 149 12.15 18.84 3.56
CA LEU A 149 13.61 19.03 3.60
C LEU A 149 14.09 20.40 4.06
N VAL A 150 13.98 20.62 5.37
CA VAL A 150 14.80 21.60 6.08
C VAL A 150 15.91 20.84 6.79
N GLU A 151 17.12 20.89 6.26
CA GLU A 151 18.34 20.47 6.95
C GLU A 151 19.05 21.71 7.49
N VAL A 152 19.00 21.91 8.81
CA VAL A 152 19.71 23.00 9.48
C VAL A 152 20.82 22.39 10.30
N SER A 153 22.06 22.69 9.89
CA SER A 153 23.26 22.41 10.67
C SER A 153 23.74 23.70 11.33
N ARG A 154 23.75 23.76 12.65
CA ARG A 154 24.35 24.87 13.41
C ARG A 154 25.30 24.32 14.45
N SER A 155 26.57 24.72 14.38
CA SER A 155 27.57 24.54 15.45
C SER A 155 27.45 23.18 16.16
N ASN A 156 27.67 22.09 15.41
CA ASN A 156 27.62 20.67 15.81
C ASN A 156 26.23 20.03 16.01
N ASP A 157 25.13 20.78 15.91
CA ASP A 157 23.78 20.23 15.93
C ASP A 157 23.24 20.08 14.51
N THR A 158 22.59 18.95 14.22
CA THR A 158 21.91 18.70 12.95
C THR A 158 20.42 18.47 13.18
N VAL A 159 19.59 19.12 12.38
CA VAL A 159 18.14 18.89 12.34
C VAL A 159 17.74 18.67 10.91
N SER A 160 17.12 17.52 10.61
CA SER A 160 16.50 17.25 9.32
C SER A 160 15.02 16.97 9.50
N VAL A 161 14.21 17.53 8.61
CA VAL A 161 12.77 17.33 8.56
C VAL A 161 12.41 16.81 7.18
N HIS A 162 11.84 15.61 7.10
CA HIS A 162 11.31 15.07 5.85
C HIS A 162 9.88 14.55 6.05
N THR A 163 9.15 14.42 4.95
CA THR A 163 7.81 13.86 4.94
C THR A 163 7.82 12.56 4.13
N GLN A 164 6.95 11.64 4.49
CA GLN A 164 6.77 10.35 3.81
C GLN A 164 5.29 10.01 3.78
N TRP A 165 4.80 9.56 2.62
CA TRP A 165 3.45 9.00 2.52
C TRP A 165 3.40 7.61 3.13
N GLN A 166 2.42 7.41 4.01
CA GLN A 166 1.97 6.11 4.51
C GLN A 166 0.73 5.73 3.71
N VAL A 167 0.74 4.55 3.09
CA VAL A 167 -0.34 4.06 2.23
C VAL A 167 -0.88 2.77 2.80
N ARG A 168 -2.20 2.65 2.89
CA ARG A 168 -2.89 1.41 3.25
C ARG A 168 -3.90 1.11 2.15
N ALA A 169 -3.67 0.02 1.44
CA ALA A 169 -4.51 -0.41 0.32
C ALA A 169 -5.20 -1.74 0.65
N GLN A 170 -6.48 -1.82 0.32
CA GLN A 170 -7.33 -2.99 0.48
C GLN A 170 -8.12 -3.19 -0.80
N LEU A 171 -7.98 -4.35 -1.42
CA LEU A 171 -8.73 -4.68 -2.64
C LEU A 171 -9.86 -5.63 -2.26
N THR A 172 -11.09 -5.32 -2.67
CA THR A 172 -12.26 -6.12 -2.34
C THR A 172 -12.90 -6.64 -3.61
N LEU A 173 -12.94 -7.96 -3.76
CA LEU A 173 -13.73 -8.63 -4.78
C LEU A 173 -15.11 -8.95 -4.19
N SER A 174 -16.17 -8.55 -4.87
CA SER A 174 -17.55 -8.86 -4.48
C SER A 174 -18.26 -9.56 -5.63
N ASP A 175 -18.85 -10.73 -5.36
CA ASP A 175 -19.62 -11.53 -6.33
C ASP A 175 -21.15 -11.41 -6.12
N GLY A 176 -21.56 -10.51 -5.21
CA GLY A 176 -22.94 -10.30 -4.79
C GLY A 176 -23.39 -11.14 -3.59
N SER A 177 -22.71 -12.24 -3.29
CA SER A 177 -23.02 -13.14 -2.15
C SER A 177 -21.90 -13.18 -1.10
N SER A 178 -20.66 -13.02 -1.55
CA SER A 178 -19.44 -13.07 -0.77
C SER A 178 -18.54 -11.90 -1.15
N SER A 179 -17.71 -11.49 -0.18
CA SER A 179 -16.66 -10.50 -0.40
C SER A 179 -15.31 -11.06 0.02
N TRP A 180 -14.35 -11.07 -0.89
CA TRP A 180 -12.95 -11.39 -0.58
C TRP A 180 -12.15 -10.11 -0.45
N VAL A 181 -11.31 -10.04 0.58
CA VAL A 181 -10.51 -8.86 0.89
C VAL A 181 -9.04 -9.19 0.76
N PHE A 182 -8.28 -8.41 0.01
CA PHE A 182 -6.87 -8.64 -0.26
C PHE A 182 -6.00 -7.50 0.28
N PRO A 183 -4.78 -7.81 0.76
CA PRO A 183 -4.17 -9.15 0.83
C PRO A 183 -4.77 -10.04 1.93
N ALA A 184 -4.91 -11.34 1.67
CA ALA A 184 -5.23 -12.31 2.71
C ALA A 184 -4.10 -12.38 3.76
N PRO A 185 -4.38 -12.87 4.98
CA PRO A 185 -3.36 -13.21 5.95
C PRO A 185 -2.35 -14.22 5.37
N LYS A 186 -1.20 -14.35 6.03
CA LYS A 186 -0.20 -15.37 5.68
C LYS A 186 -0.87 -16.75 5.76
N PRO A 187 -0.52 -17.75 4.93
CA PRO A 187 -1.26 -19.03 4.86
C PRO A 187 -1.46 -19.76 6.20
N LYS A 188 -0.53 -19.62 7.15
CA LYS A 188 -0.62 -20.23 8.49
C LYS A 188 -1.43 -19.40 9.50
N ASP A 189 -1.83 -18.19 9.14
CA ASP A 189 -2.61 -17.29 9.97
C ASP A 189 -4.10 -17.48 9.63
N PRO A 190 -4.92 -17.99 10.56
CA PRO A 190 -6.34 -18.23 10.33
C PRO A 190 -7.22 -16.99 10.55
N THR A 191 -6.63 -15.80 10.74
CA THR A 191 -7.37 -14.57 11.09
C THR A 191 -8.48 -14.28 10.08
N PRO A 192 -9.76 -14.28 10.50
CA PRO A 192 -10.86 -13.95 9.60
C PRO A 192 -10.96 -12.44 9.37
N PHE A 193 -11.51 -12.04 8.23
CA PHE A 193 -11.85 -10.64 8.02
C PHE A 193 -13.00 -10.23 8.97
N GLY A 194 -12.93 -9.01 9.51
CA GLY A 194 -13.92 -8.50 10.46
C GLY A 194 -13.78 -6.99 10.68
N ALA A 195 -14.62 -6.43 11.56
CA ALA A 195 -14.68 -4.99 11.80
C ALA A 195 -13.34 -4.36 12.22
N ALA A 196 -12.47 -5.13 12.89
CA ALA A 196 -11.12 -4.71 13.26
C ALA A 196 -10.21 -4.40 12.05
N HIS A 197 -10.53 -4.95 10.87
CA HIS A 197 -9.75 -4.82 9.64
C HIS A 197 -10.42 -3.89 8.61
N ALA A 198 -11.57 -3.30 8.93
CA ALA A 198 -12.33 -2.43 8.02
C ALA A 198 -11.71 -1.03 7.86
N ALA A 199 -10.94 -0.58 8.86
CA ALA A 199 -10.29 0.72 8.87
C ALA A 199 -8.76 0.57 8.80
N PRO A 200 -8.05 1.51 8.15
CA PRO A 200 -6.60 1.48 8.05
C PRO A 200 -5.94 1.78 9.40
N ASN A 201 -4.84 1.08 9.71
CA ASN A 201 -3.95 1.45 10.81
C ASN A 201 -2.61 1.94 10.22
N PHE A 202 -2.31 3.23 10.42
CA PHE A 202 -1.06 3.85 9.94
C PHE A 202 0.11 3.74 10.93
N LYS A 203 -0.12 3.21 12.14
CA LYS A 203 0.93 3.02 13.16
C LYS A 203 1.68 1.71 12.98
N GLU A 204 1.07 0.75 12.29
CA GLU A 204 1.62 -0.58 12.07
C GLU A 204 1.74 -0.86 10.56
N ILE A 205 2.70 -1.70 10.22
CA ILE A 205 2.91 -2.25 8.87
C ILE A 205 2.62 -3.76 8.89
N GLU A 206 2.58 -4.41 7.72
CA GLU A 206 2.26 -5.85 7.59
C GLU A 206 0.94 -6.27 8.25
N GLN A 207 -0.06 -5.38 8.25
CA GLN A 207 -1.37 -5.70 8.83
C GLN A 207 -2.12 -6.68 7.93
N PRO A 208 -2.80 -7.70 8.49
CA PRO A 208 -3.71 -8.54 7.71
C PRO A 208 -4.73 -7.67 6.96
N PHE A 209 -5.04 -8.02 5.71
CA PHE A 209 -6.03 -7.32 4.88
C PHE A 209 -5.65 -5.90 4.45
N TRP A 210 -4.40 -5.47 4.69
CA TRP A 210 -3.89 -4.18 4.27
C TRP A 210 -2.50 -4.29 3.65
N ALA A 211 -2.37 -3.94 2.38
CA ALA A 211 -1.09 -3.73 1.75
C ALA A 211 -0.53 -2.35 2.14
N ASP A 212 0.77 -2.27 2.40
CA ASP A 212 1.47 -1.05 2.78
C ASP A 212 2.65 -0.73 1.84
N GLU A 213 3.06 0.54 1.80
CA GLU A 213 4.08 1.03 0.86
C GLU A 213 5.49 0.49 1.14
N THR A 214 5.70 -0.16 2.28
CA THR A 214 7.00 -0.73 2.66
C THR A 214 7.09 -2.19 2.21
N THR A 215 6.08 -3.00 2.54
CA THR A 215 6.09 -4.44 2.32
C THR A 215 5.58 -4.84 0.94
N HIS A 216 4.76 -3.99 0.33
CA HIS A 216 4.23 -4.13 -1.02
C HIS A 216 4.85 -3.10 -1.97
N LYS A 217 6.04 -2.58 -1.66
CA LYS A 217 6.75 -1.65 -2.55
C LYS A 217 6.96 -2.31 -3.92
N ALA A 218 6.62 -1.61 -5.00
CA ALA A 218 6.97 -2.07 -6.34
C ALA A 218 8.50 -2.26 -6.45
N GLN A 219 8.92 -3.37 -7.03
CA GLN A 219 10.32 -3.54 -7.40
C GLN A 219 10.57 -2.69 -8.63
N ASP A 220 11.68 -1.93 -8.64
CA ASP A 220 12.10 -1.22 -9.84
C ASP A 220 12.42 -2.28 -10.91
N ASP A 221 11.71 -2.26 -12.04
CA ASP A 221 12.07 -3.04 -13.21
C ASP A 221 13.44 -2.53 -13.69
N GLN A 222 14.50 -3.31 -13.40
CA GLN A 222 15.83 -3.11 -14.00
C GLN A 222 15.88 -3.63 -15.42
#